data_AF-A0A2N2IU06-F1
#
_entry.id   AF-A0A2N2IU06-F1
#
_cell.length_a   1.000
_cell.length_b   1.000
_cell.length_c   1.000
_cell.angle_alpha   90.00
_cell.angle_beta   90.00
_cell.angle_gamma   90.00
#
_symmetry.space_group_name_H-M   'P 1'
#
loop_
_entity.id
_entity.type
_entity.pdbx_description
1 polymer ?
#
loop_
_entity_poly.entity_id
_entity_poly.type
_entity_poly.pdbx_seq_one_letter_code
_entity_poly.pdbx_strand_id
1 'polypeptide(L)'
;MPASPAAEASSPASSTLRGELRTKVRERGLLVWLDAEGQYSPFVDTLDLPYPILRLRGSYLEIMLALEPYANGLLPEHVLVHLPGLNKESVKETPVYELYKAGVVFEKNLVTLVREAAVGIATPEQIDAFVRAPGLTLQKADEWLESLRSQPTDKLSLLLSSLGVDDVVMGLITEDPRLRAHLPQGGDAVLSFLLKNLGMDDAWRRFRIGGSPLTPTAASALTASWLMAVEFVSDLKEPPVSPALIPLTKLASFTKVCRALAARLRQQDPDMYETAANDLQELLEQERTSHHAQALGAIDTFRFEEATVRAAAIAALGRGEWDKASNFASDRIKDKCFWVERSPALQRTWEMIRLAAATGQAIASTRNALDSARSVEEAVERYAEKLAPVDRHHRIFEQRTHALLASDLEDYDALLEVRQAVRRAWRDWADATNRRYFTLCKNSGPLPSRSMRQRSLYEDVVHPLVDRGQHVAYFLVDALRFEMAQGLAQELAKDKYSVQLTPRMAELPTDTVVGMNVLAPVEQAGRLRPVIKTGSLKGFFSGEVQVCTPADRVRAISQRSLGSTAEDIELEQFQELSLVQLKRRLSAKPRLVIV
;
A
#
# COMPACT_ATOMS: atom_id res chain seq x y z
N MET A 1 13.10 33.85 54.09
CA MET A 1 13.54 33.71 52.68
C MET A 1 13.72 32.24 52.41
N PRO A 2 12.88 31.60 51.57
CA PRO A 2 13.06 30.20 51.24
C PRO A 2 14.22 30.07 50.25
N ALA A 3 15.05 29.05 50.47
CA ALA A 3 16.18 28.70 49.62
C ALA A 3 15.72 28.29 48.21
N SER A 4 16.46 28.71 47.19
CA SER A 4 16.33 28.26 45.81
C SER A 4 16.34 26.73 45.70
N PRO A 5 15.54 26.13 44.81
CA PRO A 5 15.71 24.73 44.46
C PRO A 5 17.04 24.58 43.71
N ALA A 6 17.91 23.73 44.23
CA ALA A 6 19.12 23.30 43.55
C ALA A 6 18.73 22.68 42.19
N ALA A 7 19.52 22.99 41.15
CA ALA A 7 19.40 22.38 39.84
C ALA A 7 19.35 20.85 39.95
N GLU A 8 18.24 20.24 39.51
CA GLU A 8 18.15 18.78 39.36
C GLU A 8 19.25 18.31 38.40
N ALA A 9 20.28 17.65 38.93
CA ALA A 9 21.25 16.93 38.12
C ALA A 9 20.49 15.85 37.31
N SER A 10 20.52 16.01 35.98
CA SER A 10 19.82 15.17 35.01
C SER A 10 20.36 13.74 35.02
N SER A 11 19.78 12.89 35.87
CA SER A 11 20.06 11.45 35.95
C SER A 11 19.64 10.77 34.63
N PRO A 12 20.57 10.30 33.78
CA PRO A 12 20.28 9.98 32.37
C PRO A 12 19.35 8.78 32.15
N ALA A 13 19.55 7.69 32.88
CA ALA A 13 18.72 6.50 32.81
C ALA A 13 17.34 6.75 33.42
N SER A 14 17.30 7.43 34.56
CA SER A 14 16.06 7.88 35.19
C SER A 14 15.24 8.83 34.29
N SER A 15 15.89 9.74 33.58
CA SER A 15 15.24 10.67 32.64
C SER A 15 14.68 9.94 31.42
N THR A 16 15.43 8.97 30.87
CA THR A 16 14.98 8.12 29.75
C THR A 16 13.72 7.35 30.12
N LEU A 17 13.71 6.70 31.29
CA LEU A 17 12.56 5.96 31.79
C LEU A 17 11.35 6.88 32.03
N ARG A 18 11.56 8.05 32.63
CA ARG A 18 10.52 9.07 32.81
C ARG A 18 9.90 9.50 31.48
N GLY A 19 10.71 9.74 30.46
CA GLY A 19 10.25 10.12 29.12
C GLY A 19 9.41 9.03 28.45
N GLU A 20 9.83 7.77 28.56
CA GLU A 20 9.09 6.62 28.02
C GLU A 20 7.72 6.46 28.70
N LEU A 21 7.68 6.52 30.03
CA LEU A 21 6.44 6.48 30.81
C LEU A 21 5.51 7.63 30.41
N ARG A 22 6.04 8.86 30.29
CA ARG A 22 5.27 10.04 29.88
C ARG A 22 4.59 9.85 28.52
N THR A 23 5.33 9.29 27.57
CA THR A 23 4.85 9.06 26.21
C THR A 23 3.76 7.98 26.18
N LYS A 24 4.01 6.83 26.83
CA LYS A 24 3.08 5.70 26.85
C LYS A 24 1.77 6.03 27.55
N VAL A 25 1.81 6.71 28.69
CA VAL A 25 0.58 7.14 29.39
C VAL A 25 -0.22 8.09 28.49
N ARG A 26 0.42 9.11 27.89
CA ARG A 26 -0.27 10.08 27.02
C ARG A 26 -1.00 9.41 25.85
N GLU A 27 -0.39 8.41 25.23
CA GLU A 27 -0.96 7.70 24.08
C GLU A 27 -2.04 6.69 24.44
N ARG A 28 -2.02 6.15 25.66
CA ARG A 28 -2.79 4.93 26.02
C ARG A 28 -3.74 5.10 27.21
N GLY A 29 -3.68 6.22 27.93
CA GLY A 29 -4.51 6.46 29.11
C GLY A 29 -3.99 5.71 30.33
N LEU A 30 -4.49 4.49 30.54
CA LEU A 30 -4.14 3.64 31.68
C LEU A 30 -2.93 2.76 31.36
N LEU A 31 -1.80 3.01 32.04
CA LEU A 31 -0.57 2.23 31.93
C LEU A 31 -0.34 1.40 33.19
N VAL A 32 -0.29 0.07 33.05
CA VAL A 32 -0.01 -0.88 34.13
C VAL A 32 1.44 -1.33 34.02
N TRP A 33 2.29 -0.86 34.92
CA TRP A 33 3.72 -1.17 34.95
C TRP A 33 4.00 -2.35 35.88
N LEU A 34 4.38 -3.48 35.29
CA LEU A 34 4.85 -4.66 36.00
C LEU A 34 6.36 -4.57 36.22
N ASP A 35 6.78 -4.58 37.49
CA ASP A 35 8.18 -4.51 37.92
C ASP A 35 8.52 -5.76 38.72
N ALA A 36 8.76 -6.87 38.02
CA ALA A 36 8.91 -8.20 38.62
C ALA A 36 10.01 -8.27 39.70
N GLU A 37 11.09 -7.50 39.53
CA GLU A 37 12.24 -7.47 40.45
C GLU A 37 12.10 -6.36 41.51
N GLY A 38 11.07 -5.51 41.42
CA GLY A 38 10.83 -4.40 42.35
C GLY A 38 11.89 -3.28 42.29
N GLN A 39 12.76 -3.31 41.28
CA GLN A 39 13.99 -2.51 41.20
C GLN A 39 13.74 -1.03 40.88
N TYR A 40 12.54 -0.68 40.42
CA TYR A 40 12.17 0.70 40.10
C TYR A 40 11.41 1.41 41.22
N SER A 41 11.07 0.71 42.31
CA SER A 41 10.31 1.27 43.45
C SER A 41 10.92 2.59 43.99
N PRO A 42 12.24 2.69 44.25
CA PRO A 42 12.83 3.94 44.73
C PRO A 42 12.68 5.12 43.75
N PHE A 43 12.77 4.84 42.45
CA PHE A 43 12.57 5.84 41.41
C PHE A 43 11.12 6.30 41.34
N VAL A 44 10.17 5.36 41.36
CA VAL A 44 8.73 5.65 41.31
C VAL A 44 8.27 6.47 42.52
N ASP A 45 8.91 6.30 43.68
CA ASP A 45 8.62 7.08 44.88
C ASP A 45 9.04 8.56 44.75
N THR A 46 10.05 8.85 43.92
CA THR A 46 10.49 10.22 43.58
C THR A 46 9.93 10.75 42.26
N LEU A 47 9.19 9.92 41.51
CA LEU A 47 8.69 10.25 40.20
C LEU A 47 7.51 11.22 40.29
N ASP A 48 7.66 12.36 39.62
CA ASP A 48 6.60 13.35 39.43
C ASP A 48 6.14 13.39 37.97
N LEU A 49 4.83 13.30 37.76
CA LEU A 49 4.16 13.30 36.46
C LEU A 49 2.88 14.13 36.56
N PRO A 50 2.38 14.74 35.47
CA PRO A 50 1.19 15.60 35.49
C PRO A 50 -0.12 14.82 35.69
N TYR A 51 -0.06 13.57 36.12
CA TYR A 51 -1.18 12.65 36.31
C TYR A 51 -0.90 11.68 37.48
N PRO A 52 -1.94 11.04 38.05
CA PRO A 52 -1.80 10.18 39.21
C PRO A 52 -0.86 8.98 38.96
N ILE A 53 0.01 8.73 39.94
CA ILE A 53 0.85 7.54 40.02
C ILE A 53 0.40 6.72 41.22
N LEU A 54 -0.21 5.57 40.96
CA LEU A 54 -0.69 4.64 41.97
C LEU A 54 0.34 3.54 42.18
N ARG A 55 0.72 3.29 43.43
CA ARG A 55 1.89 2.48 43.79
C ARG A 55 1.44 1.35 44.69
N LEU A 56 1.80 0.10 44.36
CA LEU A 56 1.53 -1.01 45.27
C LEU A 56 2.59 -1.02 46.36
N ARG A 57 2.15 -0.81 47.59
CA ARG A 57 2.97 -0.85 48.81
C ARG A 57 2.30 -1.73 49.87
N GLY A 58 2.00 -2.97 49.50
CA GLY A 58 1.51 -4.02 50.41
C GLY A 58 -0.01 -4.19 50.51
N SER A 59 -0.83 -3.29 49.95
CA SER A 59 -2.29 -3.40 49.97
C SER A 59 -2.90 -3.24 48.57
N TYR A 60 -3.55 -4.30 48.06
CA TYR A 60 -4.31 -4.23 46.81
C TYR A 60 -5.60 -3.41 46.96
N LEU A 61 -6.22 -3.45 48.15
CA LEU A 61 -7.44 -2.69 48.43
C LEU A 61 -7.19 -1.18 48.32
N GLU A 62 -6.05 -0.70 48.82
CA GLU A 62 -5.68 0.72 48.71
C GLU A 62 -5.55 1.19 47.26
N ILE A 63 -4.96 0.37 46.38
CA ILE A 63 -4.89 0.67 44.95
C ILE A 63 -6.28 0.71 44.32
N MET A 64 -7.13 -0.27 44.61
CA MET A 64 -8.46 -0.35 44.01
C MET A 64 -9.32 0.86 44.43
N LEU A 65 -9.23 1.29 45.68
CA LEU A 65 -9.89 2.52 46.15
C LEU A 65 -9.30 3.78 45.50
N ALA A 66 -7.98 3.85 45.35
CA ALA A 66 -7.32 5.00 44.72
C ALA A 66 -7.57 5.11 43.20
N LEU A 67 -7.99 4.02 42.55
CA LEU A 67 -8.36 3.97 41.13
C LEU A 67 -9.79 4.41 40.87
N GLU A 68 -10.68 4.36 41.86
CA GLU A 68 -12.12 4.67 41.71
C GLU A 68 -12.40 6.01 41.01
N PRO A 69 -11.65 7.11 41.26
CA PRO A 69 -11.88 8.38 40.58
C PRO A 69 -11.46 8.39 39.11
N TYR A 70 -10.58 7.47 38.69
CA TYR A 70 -9.87 7.57 37.41
C TYR A 70 -10.16 6.44 36.42
N ALA A 71 -10.59 5.27 36.91
CA ALA A 71 -10.77 4.06 36.10
C ALA A 71 -12.22 3.79 35.66
N ASN A 72 -13.16 4.68 35.98
CA ASN A 72 -14.62 4.49 35.78
C ASN A 72 -15.24 5.38 34.68
N GLY A 73 -14.43 6.18 33.97
CA GLY A 73 -14.89 7.08 32.91
C GLY A 73 -15.02 6.45 31.52
N LEU A 74 -15.83 7.06 30.64
CA LEU A 74 -15.95 6.68 29.21
C LEU A 74 -14.72 7.06 28.38
N LEU A 75 -13.89 7.97 28.87
CA LEU A 75 -12.63 8.39 28.25
C LEU A 75 -11.44 7.84 29.05
N PRO A 76 -10.38 7.37 28.38
CA PRO A 76 -9.21 6.85 29.06
C PRO A 76 -8.47 7.98 29.78
N GLU A 77 -8.57 8.03 31.10
CA GLU A 77 -7.81 8.97 31.92
C GLU A 77 -6.33 8.56 31.99
N HIS A 78 -5.44 9.54 32.02
CA HIS A 78 -4.00 9.30 32.12
C HIS A 78 -3.68 8.85 33.55
N VAL A 79 -3.31 7.58 33.73
CA VAL A 79 -2.95 7.02 35.04
C VAL A 79 -1.79 6.04 34.87
N LEU A 80 -0.80 6.12 35.77
CA LEU A 80 0.27 5.13 35.88
C LEU A 80 0.07 4.28 37.13
N VAL A 81 0.03 2.96 36.98
CA VAL A 81 -0.05 2.02 38.10
C VAL A 81 1.23 1.18 38.17
N HIS A 82 2.03 1.36 39.21
CA HIS A 82 3.27 0.61 39.45
C HIS A 82 3.04 -0.56 40.38
N LEU A 83 3.38 -1.76 39.90
CA LEU A 83 3.16 -3.04 40.55
C LEU A 83 4.51 -3.78 40.72
N PRO A 84 5.29 -3.48 41.77
CA PRO A 84 6.52 -4.20 42.08
C PRO A 84 6.24 -5.64 42.54
N GLY A 85 7.15 -6.55 42.19
CA GLY A 85 7.08 -7.98 42.51
C GLY A 85 6.12 -8.78 41.61
N LEU A 86 5.45 -8.13 40.65
CA LEU A 86 4.49 -8.78 39.75
C LEU A 86 5.03 -8.91 38.33
N ASN A 87 4.69 -10.03 37.68
CA ASN A 87 4.95 -10.32 36.28
C ASN A 87 3.65 -10.77 35.59
N LYS A 88 3.71 -11.04 34.28
CA LYS A 88 2.51 -11.43 33.50
C LYS A 88 1.79 -12.68 34.01
N GLU A 89 2.48 -13.57 34.72
CA GLU A 89 1.88 -14.77 35.29
C GLU A 89 1.33 -14.47 36.69
N SER A 90 2.12 -13.89 37.59
CA SER A 90 1.69 -13.63 38.96
C SER A 90 0.57 -12.60 39.07
N VAL A 91 0.48 -11.63 38.15
CA VAL A 91 -0.60 -10.64 38.15
C VAL A 91 -1.98 -11.27 37.94
N LYS A 92 -2.08 -12.42 37.27
CA LYS A 92 -3.35 -13.13 37.00
C LYS A 92 -4.01 -13.65 38.27
N GLU A 93 -3.24 -13.86 39.32
CA GLU A 93 -3.69 -14.37 40.61
C GLU A 93 -3.96 -13.24 41.62
N THR A 94 -3.93 -11.98 41.17
CA THR A 94 -4.10 -10.81 42.04
C THR A 94 -5.41 -10.07 41.76
N PRO A 95 -5.95 -9.33 42.75
CA PRO A 95 -7.15 -8.51 42.56
C PRO A 95 -7.01 -7.43 41.47
N VAL A 96 -5.79 -7.05 41.08
CA VAL A 96 -5.52 -6.07 40.02
C VAL A 96 -5.52 -6.69 38.61
N TYR A 97 -5.93 -7.95 38.45
CA TYR A 97 -6.00 -8.62 37.15
C TYR A 97 -6.98 -7.95 36.17
N GLU A 98 -8.12 -7.46 36.67
CA GLU A 98 -9.08 -6.71 35.85
C GLU A 98 -8.45 -5.45 35.26
N LEU A 99 -7.68 -4.73 36.09
CA LEU A 99 -6.91 -3.55 35.67
C LEU A 99 -5.85 -3.91 34.62
N TYR A 100 -5.14 -5.01 34.82
CA TYR A 100 -4.18 -5.54 33.84
C TYR A 100 -4.84 -5.85 32.48
N LYS A 101 -6.09 -6.32 32.47
CA LYS A 101 -6.86 -6.58 31.24
C LYS A 101 -7.42 -5.31 30.60
N ALA A 102 -7.77 -4.31 31.39
CA ALA A 102 -8.30 -3.04 30.91
C ALA A 102 -7.21 -2.07 30.41
N GLY A 103 -6.02 -2.11 31.01
CA GLY A 103 -4.92 -1.20 30.72
C GLY A 103 -3.89 -1.70 29.70
N VAL A 104 -2.99 -0.81 29.30
CA VAL A 104 -1.80 -1.19 28.53
C VAL A 104 -0.70 -1.62 29.47
N VAL A 105 -0.14 -2.81 29.23
CA VAL A 105 0.94 -3.37 30.06
C VAL A 105 2.29 -2.77 29.65
N PHE A 106 3.06 -2.33 30.63
CA PHE A 106 4.43 -1.87 30.49
C PHE A 106 5.37 -2.72 31.33
N GLU A 107 6.46 -3.16 30.72
CA GLU A 107 7.57 -3.86 31.36
C GLU A 107 8.85 -3.27 30.78
N LYS A 108 9.82 -2.98 31.64
CA LYS A 108 11.13 -2.54 31.22
C LYS A 108 12.19 -3.34 31.96
N ASN A 109 13.05 -4.02 31.21
CA ASN A 109 14.23 -4.65 31.78
C ASN A 109 15.31 -3.59 32.03
N LEU A 110 15.97 -3.64 33.19
CA LEU A 110 16.98 -2.64 33.55
C LEU A 110 18.18 -2.64 32.60
N VAL A 111 18.63 -3.80 32.13
CA VAL A 111 19.70 -3.89 31.13
C VAL A 111 19.31 -3.16 29.85
N THR A 112 18.08 -3.37 29.37
CA THR A 112 17.57 -2.68 28.18
C THR A 112 17.52 -1.17 28.38
N LEU A 113 17.02 -0.71 29.54
CA LEU A 113 16.96 0.71 29.88
C LEU A 113 18.35 1.34 29.92
N VAL A 114 19.32 0.68 30.56
CA VAL A 114 20.71 1.17 30.63
C VAL A 114 21.32 1.27 29.24
N ARG A 115 21.11 0.27 28.37
CA ARG A 115 21.58 0.30 26.98
C ARG A 115 21.01 1.47 26.20
N GLU A 116 19.72 1.75 26.34
CA GLU A 116 19.06 2.88 25.68
C GLU A 116 19.53 4.24 26.23
N ALA A 117 19.66 4.36 27.55
CA ALA A 117 20.09 5.59 28.20
C ALA A 117 21.57 5.92 27.95
N ALA A 118 22.39 4.91 27.67
CA ALA A 118 23.80 5.05 27.39
C ALA A 118 24.11 5.48 25.94
N VAL A 119 23.13 5.45 25.04
CA VAL A 119 23.28 5.91 23.65
C VAL A 119 23.74 7.37 23.65
N GLY A 120 24.82 7.64 22.92
CA GLY A 120 25.47 8.95 22.83
C GLY A 120 26.41 9.29 23.98
N ILE A 121 26.46 8.49 25.05
CA ILE A 121 27.31 8.72 26.24
C ILE A 121 28.48 7.74 26.27
N ALA A 122 28.18 6.45 26.19
CA ALA A 122 29.15 5.36 26.36
C ALA A 122 29.30 4.53 25.07
N THR A 123 30.46 3.88 24.89
CA THR A 123 30.64 2.93 23.79
C THR A 123 29.93 1.60 24.08
N PRO A 124 29.58 0.80 23.06
CA PRO A 124 28.98 -0.52 23.25
C PRO A 124 29.77 -1.43 24.21
N GLU A 125 31.10 -1.38 24.16
CA GLU A 125 31.98 -2.17 25.03
C GLU A 125 31.89 -1.73 26.49
N GLN A 126 31.82 -0.42 26.74
CA GLN A 126 31.66 0.12 28.09
C GLN A 126 30.29 -0.26 28.67
N ILE A 127 29.24 -0.23 27.84
CA ILE A 127 27.89 -0.66 28.22
C ILE A 127 27.88 -2.15 28.59
N ASP A 128 28.47 -2.99 27.74
CA ASP A 128 28.54 -4.43 27.98
C ASP A 128 29.34 -4.77 29.25
N ALA A 129 30.44 -4.07 29.50
CA ALA A 129 31.24 -4.23 30.71
C ALA A 129 30.44 -3.85 31.96
N PHE A 130 29.71 -2.72 31.92
CA PHE A 130 28.90 -2.25 33.04
C PHE A 130 27.72 -3.18 33.34
N VAL A 131 26.97 -3.60 32.31
CA VAL A 131 25.80 -4.47 32.43
C VAL A 131 26.16 -5.85 33.01
N ARG A 132 27.36 -6.37 32.71
CA ARG A 132 27.83 -7.66 33.25
C ARG A 132 28.31 -7.58 34.70
N ALA A 133 28.52 -6.39 35.24
CA ALA A 133 28.97 -6.22 36.62
C ALA A 133 27.85 -6.60 37.61
N PRO A 134 28.16 -7.27 38.74
CA PRO A 134 27.16 -7.65 39.73
C PRO A 134 26.55 -6.43 40.43
N GLY A 135 25.26 -6.53 40.78
CA GLY A 135 24.54 -5.51 41.55
C GLY A 135 24.15 -4.28 40.74
N LEU A 136 23.71 -4.47 39.48
CA LEU A 136 23.13 -3.46 38.61
C LEU A 136 21.88 -2.84 39.27
N THR A 137 21.83 -1.52 39.36
CA THR A 137 20.68 -0.76 39.87
C THR A 137 20.51 0.51 39.04
N LEU A 138 19.31 1.10 39.02
CA LEU A 138 19.07 2.35 38.30
C LEU A 138 19.97 3.48 38.80
N GLN A 139 20.15 3.60 40.12
CA GLN A 139 21.03 4.60 40.73
C GLN A 139 22.49 4.46 40.26
N LYS A 140 23.05 3.25 40.29
CA LYS A 140 24.42 3.01 39.81
C LYS A 140 24.55 3.29 38.32
N ALA A 141 23.51 3.05 37.52
CA ALA A 141 23.52 3.39 36.11
C ALA A 141 23.55 4.90 35.89
N ASP A 142 22.77 5.67 36.65
CA ASP A 142 22.80 7.12 36.59
C ASP A 142 24.16 7.69 37.04
N GLU A 143 24.71 7.20 38.15
CA GLU A 143 26.05 7.58 38.65
C GLU A 143 27.15 7.27 37.60
N TRP A 144 27.08 6.10 36.98
CA TRP A 144 28.02 5.71 35.93
C TRP A 144 27.92 6.62 34.70
N LEU A 145 26.71 6.87 34.19
CA LEU A 145 26.51 7.73 33.02
C LEU A 145 26.92 9.18 33.29
N GLU A 146 26.66 9.70 34.49
CA GLU A 146 27.09 11.03 34.90
C GLU A 146 28.62 11.11 35.04
N SER A 147 29.26 10.04 35.54
CA SER A 147 30.72 9.95 35.59
C SER A 147 31.37 10.01 34.21
N LEU A 148 30.70 9.51 33.17
CA LEU A 148 31.17 9.60 31.79
C LEU A 148 30.96 10.99 31.20
N ARG A 149 29.83 11.65 31.51
CA ARG A 149 29.52 13.02 31.04
C ARG A 149 30.44 14.08 31.63
N SER A 150 30.88 13.88 32.87
CA SER A 150 31.76 14.80 33.59
C SER A 150 33.23 14.73 33.17
N GLN A 151 33.60 13.84 32.25
CA GLN A 151 34.97 13.74 31.75
C GLN A 151 35.33 14.94 30.85
N PRO A 152 36.59 15.43 30.91
CA PRO A 152 37.06 16.49 30.03
C PRO A 152 36.87 16.09 28.57
N THR A 153 36.13 16.92 27.84
CA THR A 153 35.79 16.69 26.44
C THR A 153 36.50 17.73 25.57
N ASP A 154 37.08 17.30 24.46
CA ASP A 154 37.76 18.20 23.53
C ASP A 154 36.77 19.11 22.79
N LYS A 155 37.28 20.20 22.19
CA LYS A 155 36.43 21.23 21.56
C LYS A 155 35.54 20.67 20.44
N LEU A 156 36.02 19.68 19.68
CA LEU A 156 35.24 19.10 18.59
C LEU A 156 34.12 18.22 19.12
N SER A 157 34.38 17.37 20.12
CA SER A 157 33.32 16.55 20.73
C SER A 157 32.23 17.41 21.40
N LEU A 158 32.58 18.58 21.96
CA LEU A 158 31.59 19.56 22.43
C LEU A 158 30.74 20.13 21.30
N LEU A 159 31.36 20.47 20.16
CA LEU A 159 30.64 20.92 18.96
C LEU A 159 29.67 19.84 18.47
N LEU A 160 30.14 18.60 18.30
CA LEU A 160 29.31 17.48 17.84
C LEU A 160 28.11 17.24 18.78
N SER A 161 28.34 17.29 20.09
CA SER A 161 27.28 17.14 21.09
C SER A 161 26.25 18.27 21.02
N SER A 162 26.70 19.51 20.72
CA SER A 162 25.81 20.68 20.60
C SER A 162 24.95 20.67 19.34
N LEU A 163 25.44 20.09 18.23
CA LEU A 163 24.70 19.92 16.98
C LEU A 163 23.65 18.80 17.10
N GLY A 164 23.94 17.77 17.89
CA GLY A 164 23.09 16.59 18.02
C GLY A 164 23.28 15.60 16.86
N VAL A 165 22.72 14.40 17.04
CA VAL A 165 22.99 13.26 16.13
C VAL A 165 22.52 13.54 14.71
N ASP A 166 21.30 14.06 14.55
CA ASP A 166 20.72 14.35 13.23
C ASP A 166 21.58 15.32 12.41
N ASP A 167 21.94 16.48 12.97
CA ASP A 167 22.70 17.51 12.26
C ASP A 167 24.14 17.08 12.00
N VAL A 168 24.76 16.32 12.92
CA VAL A 168 26.10 15.76 12.68
C VAL A 168 26.04 14.75 11.55
N VAL A 169 25.12 13.78 11.59
CA VAL A 169 25.04 12.73 10.57
C VAL A 169 24.72 13.31 9.20
N MET A 170 23.69 14.14 9.09
CA MET A 170 23.33 14.79 7.83
C MET A 170 24.45 15.73 7.35
N GLY A 171 25.11 16.43 8.27
CA GLY A 171 26.24 17.31 7.95
C GLY A 171 27.48 16.54 7.48
N LEU A 172 27.76 15.34 8.02
CA LEU A 172 28.86 14.50 7.53
C LEU A 172 28.56 13.98 6.12
N ILE A 173 27.32 13.57 5.86
CA ILE A 173 26.89 13.06 4.55
C ILE A 173 26.94 14.16 3.49
N THR A 174 26.51 15.38 3.82
CA THR A 174 26.47 16.54 2.90
C THR A 174 27.75 17.37 2.90
N GLU A 175 28.81 16.91 3.58
CA GLU A 175 30.10 17.60 3.71
C GLU A 175 30.00 19.06 4.25
N ASP A 176 29.18 19.27 5.28
CA ASP A 176 28.94 20.57 5.92
C ASP A 176 30.27 21.28 6.27
N PRO A 177 30.45 22.57 5.87
CA PRO A 177 31.64 23.35 6.17
C PRO A 177 32.09 23.35 7.63
N ARG A 178 31.14 23.28 8.57
CA ARG A 178 31.41 23.27 10.02
C ARG A 178 32.11 22.00 10.47
N LEU A 179 31.86 20.87 9.79
CA LEU A 179 32.44 19.57 10.13
C LEU A 179 33.67 19.28 9.27
N ARG A 180 33.62 19.60 7.96
CA ARG A 180 34.72 19.34 7.03
C ARG A 180 36.02 20.02 7.45
N ALA A 181 35.95 21.21 8.09
CA ALA A 181 37.11 21.98 8.53
C ALA A 181 37.93 21.27 9.61
N HIS A 182 37.34 20.29 10.30
CA HIS A 182 37.99 19.49 11.33
C HIS A 182 38.51 18.14 10.81
N LEU A 183 38.26 17.79 9.55
CA LEU A 183 38.69 16.52 8.97
C LEU A 183 39.93 16.73 8.09
N PRO A 184 40.95 15.85 8.17
CA PRO A 184 40.96 14.56 8.88
C PRO A 184 41.44 14.63 10.34
N GLN A 185 41.97 15.77 10.82
CA GLN A 185 42.66 15.85 12.12
C GLN A 185 41.78 15.48 13.33
N GLY A 186 40.47 15.73 13.25
CA GLY A 186 39.46 15.40 14.25
C GLY A 186 38.72 14.09 14.02
N GLY A 187 39.23 13.22 13.14
CA GLY A 187 38.56 11.98 12.74
C GLY A 187 38.22 11.04 13.92
N ASP A 188 39.09 10.93 14.92
CA ASP A 188 38.86 10.05 16.07
C ASP A 188 37.68 10.51 16.94
N ALA A 189 37.48 11.82 17.11
CA ALA A 189 36.33 12.37 17.82
C ALA A 189 35.02 12.09 17.06
N VAL A 190 35.05 12.22 15.73
CA VAL A 190 33.91 11.90 14.85
C VAL A 190 33.58 10.41 14.91
N LEU A 191 34.57 9.53 14.81
CA LEU A 191 34.37 8.08 14.92
C LEU A 191 33.84 7.68 16.30
N SER A 192 34.37 8.27 17.37
CA SER A 192 33.85 8.06 18.73
C SER A 192 32.40 8.51 18.86
N PHE A 193 32.04 9.65 18.26
CA PHE A 193 30.66 10.12 18.20
C PHE A 193 29.75 9.15 17.44
N LEU A 194 30.16 8.66 16.27
CA LEU A 194 29.39 7.70 15.46
C LEU A 194 29.25 6.34 16.17
N LEU A 195 30.29 5.87 16.85
CA LEU A 195 30.24 4.64 17.65
C LEU A 195 29.21 4.76 18.79
N LYS A 196 29.25 5.86 19.54
CA LYS A 196 28.35 6.08 20.69
C LYS A 196 26.90 6.30 20.28
N ASN A 197 26.65 6.95 19.14
CA ASN A 197 25.30 7.35 18.73
C ASN A 197 24.65 6.39 17.72
N LEU A 198 25.43 5.69 16.90
CA LEU A 198 24.95 4.81 15.84
C LEU A 198 25.45 3.36 15.96
N GLY A 199 26.35 3.08 16.91
CA GLY A 199 26.95 1.76 17.07
C GLY A 199 27.96 1.39 15.96
N MET A 200 28.44 2.38 15.20
CA MET A 200 29.37 2.15 14.09
C MET A 200 30.77 1.82 14.62
N ASP A 201 31.16 0.56 14.49
CA ASP A 201 32.42 0.05 15.01
C ASP A 201 33.60 0.19 14.02
N ASP A 202 34.80 -0.08 14.51
CA ASP A 202 36.02 -0.02 13.70
C ASP A 202 36.08 -1.15 12.66
N ALA A 203 35.31 -2.23 12.84
CA ALA A 203 35.21 -3.29 11.83
C ALA A 203 34.49 -2.77 10.58
N TRP A 204 33.39 -2.01 10.74
CA TRP A 204 32.71 -1.35 9.62
C TRP A 204 33.61 -0.32 8.93
N ARG A 205 34.33 0.50 9.70
CA ARG A 205 35.30 1.46 9.15
C ARG A 205 36.32 0.76 8.25
N ARG A 206 36.93 -0.32 8.73
CA ARG A 206 37.91 -1.10 7.97
C ARG A 206 37.31 -1.72 6.72
N PHE A 207 36.07 -2.20 6.81
CA PHE A 207 35.34 -2.72 5.64
C PHE A 207 35.12 -1.64 4.57
N ARG A 208 34.69 -0.44 4.96
CA ARG A 208 34.27 0.60 4.00
C ARG A 208 35.43 1.44 3.44
N ILE A 209 36.38 1.84 4.29
CA ILE A 209 37.47 2.77 3.93
C ILE A 209 38.88 2.24 4.27
N GLY A 210 38.98 1.02 4.82
CA GLY A 210 40.26 0.43 5.21
C GLY A 210 40.96 1.22 6.32
N GLY A 211 42.28 1.40 6.17
CA GLY A 211 43.11 2.21 7.06
C GLY A 211 43.22 3.69 6.65
N SER A 212 42.39 4.14 5.71
CA SER A 212 42.47 5.51 5.18
C SER A 212 42.13 6.56 6.25
N PRO A 213 42.72 7.76 6.18
CA PRO A 213 42.31 8.87 7.04
C PRO A 213 40.86 9.26 6.75
N LEU A 214 40.17 9.74 7.78
CA LEU A 214 38.77 10.16 7.67
C LEU A 214 38.69 11.55 7.00
N THR A 215 38.88 11.61 5.69
CA THR A 215 38.62 12.83 4.89
C THR A 215 37.11 13.14 4.86
N PRO A 216 36.68 14.37 4.50
CA PRO A 216 35.26 14.70 4.37
C PRO A 216 34.47 13.70 3.52
N THR A 217 34.98 13.36 2.33
CA THR A 217 34.35 12.40 1.43
C THR A 217 34.35 10.98 2.00
N ALA A 218 35.42 10.57 2.69
CA ALA A 218 35.44 9.27 3.38
C ALA A 218 34.43 9.23 4.53
N ALA A 219 34.26 10.33 5.27
CA ALA A 219 33.26 10.44 6.33
C ALA A 219 31.83 10.38 5.78
N SER A 220 31.56 11.06 4.67
CA SER A 220 30.28 10.99 3.97
C SER A 220 29.96 9.56 3.53
N ALA A 221 30.87 8.92 2.78
CA ALA A 221 30.71 7.55 2.30
C ALA A 221 30.57 6.53 3.44
N LEU A 222 31.35 6.68 4.51
CA LEU A 222 31.28 5.82 5.70
C LEU A 222 29.92 5.95 6.41
N THR A 223 29.47 7.18 6.62
CA THR A 223 28.24 7.47 7.36
C THR A 223 27.00 7.05 6.58
N ALA A 224 26.92 7.42 5.30
CA ALA A 224 25.78 7.06 4.45
C ALA A 224 25.67 5.54 4.27
N SER A 225 26.79 4.85 4.00
CA SER A 225 26.79 3.39 3.84
C SER A 225 26.40 2.64 5.12
N TRP A 226 26.78 3.14 6.30
CA TRP A 226 26.30 2.56 7.57
C TRP A 226 24.78 2.64 7.69
N LEU A 227 24.17 3.79 7.38
CA LEU A 227 22.72 3.95 7.43
C LEU A 227 22.02 2.96 6.48
N MET A 228 22.54 2.80 5.25
CA MET A 228 21.98 1.84 4.28
C MET A 228 22.10 0.40 4.78
N ALA A 229 23.27 0.02 5.32
CA ALA A 229 23.50 -1.32 5.83
C ALA A 229 22.59 -1.66 7.01
N VAL A 230 22.42 -0.73 7.96
CA VAL A 230 21.54 -0.94 9.12
C VAL A 230 20.09 -1.00 8.69
N GLU A 231 19.66 -0.14 7.76
CA GLU A 231 18.29 -0.18 7.24
C GLU A 231 17.98 -1.52 6.58
N PHE A 232 18.83 -1.95 5.64
CA PHE A 232 18.71 -3.24 4.96
C PHE A 232 18.64 -4.41 5.93
N VAL A 233 19.65 -4.55 6.82
CA VAL A 233 19.70 -5.67 7.79
C VAL A 233 18.51 -5.65 8.75
N SER A 234 18.01 -4.47 9.11
CA SER A 234 16.85 -4.36 10.00
C SER A 234 15.50 -4.68 9.35
N ASP A 235 15.46 -4.72 8.02
CA ASP A 235 14.25 -4.97 7.24
C ASP A 235 14.23 -6.38 6.63
N LEU A 236 15.39 -7.03 6.52
CA LEU A 236 15.53 -8.43 6.12
C LEU A 236 14.71 -9.37 7.01
N LYS A 237 14.10 -10.38 6.38
CA LYS A 237 13.35 -11.45 7.08
C LYS A 237 14.22 -12.65 7.43
N GLU A 238 15.34 -12.79 6.71
CA GLU A 238 16.35 -13.82 6.94
C GLU A 238 17.70 -13.15 7.26
N PRO A 239 18.60 -13.81 8.00
CA PRO A 239 19.89 -13.21 8.34
C PRO A 239 20.71 -12.81 7.09
N PRO A 240 21.48 -11.71 7.14
CA PRO A 240 22.39 -11.35 6.06
C PRO A 240 23.50 -12.40 5.92
N VAL A 241 24.05 -12.52 4.71
CA VAL A 241 25.06 -13.54 4.37
C VAL A 241 26.48 -13.01 4.54
N SER A 242 26.66 -11.72 4.26
CA SER A 242 27.94 -11.03 4.22
C SER A 242 28.51 -10.87 5.63
N PRO A 243 29.78 -11.27 5.87
CA PRO A 243 30.40 -11.19 7.19
C PRO A 243 30.37 -9.79 7.81
N ALA A 244 30.44 -8.73 6.99
CA ALA A 244 30.38 -7.34 7.45
C ALA A 244 28.99 -6.92 7.96
N LEU A 245 27.91 -7.60 7.53
CA LEU A 245 26.53 -7.28 7.88
C LEU A 245 25.99 -8.13 9.04
N ILE A 246 26.52 -9.34 9.26
CA ILE A 246 26.08 -10.23 10.35
C ILE A 246 26.09 -9.54 11.73
N PRO A 247 27.12 -8.75 12.12
CA PRO A 247 27.11 -8.06 13.42
C PRO A 247 25.96 -7.08 13.60
N LEU A 248 25.45 -6.49 12.51
CA LEU A 248 24.38 -5.49 12.54
C LEU A 248 23.05 -6.07 13.03
N THR A 249 22.87 -7.39 12.97
CA THR A 249 21.70 -8.09 13.56
C THR A 249 21.59 -7.89 15.08
N LYS A 250 22.66 -7.45 15.74
CA LYS A 250 22.72 -7.21 17.20
C LYS A 250 22.65 -5.73 17.59
N LEU A 251 22.42 -4.81 16.65
CA LEU A 251 22.39 -3.35 16.87
C LEU A 251 21.08 -2.80 17.45
N ALA A 252 20.30 -3.60 18.18
CA ALA A 252 18.91 -3.27 18.55
C ALA A 252 18.71 -1.86 19.16
N SER A 253 19.65 -1.38 19.98
CA SER A 253 19.59 -0.05 20.61
C SER A 253 19.78 1.12 19.64
N PHE A 254 20.43 0.91 18.50
CA PHE A 254 20.74 1.95 17.49
C PHE A 254 19.85 1.87 16.25
N THR A 255 19.21 0.72 16.00
CA THR A 255 18.41 0.46 14.79
C THR A 255 17.37 1.55 14.53
N LYS A 256 16.63 1.98 15.57
CA LYS A 256 15.57 2.99 15.43
C LYS A 256 16.11 4.34 14.95
N VAL A 257 17.24 4.79 15.52
CA VAL A 257 17.88 6.06 15.16
C VAL A 257 18.43 5.97 13.74
N CYS A 258 19.13 4.88 13.40
CA CYS A 258 19.67 4.69 12.06
C CYS A 258 18.58 4.63 10.98
N ARG A 259 17.46 3.92 11.22
CA ARG A 259 16.32 3.89 10.29
C ARG A 259 15.68 5.27 10.11
N ALA A 260 15.54 6.03 11.18
CA ALA A 260 15.00 7.39 11.11
C ALA A 260 15.90 8.31 10.27
N LEU A 261 17.22 8.22 10.45
CA LEU A 261 18.20 8.98 9.68
C LEU A 261 18.26 8.53 8.21
N ALA A 262 18.19 7.22 7.93
CA ALA A 262 18.11 6.70 6.57
C ALA A 262 16.84 7.18 5.85
N ALA A 263 15.68 7.13 6.51
CA ALA A 263 14.42 7.65 5.98
C ALA A 263 14.47 9.16 5.75
N ARG A 264 15.10 9.92 6.66
CA ARG A 264 15.31 11.36 6.50
C ARG A 264 16.21 11.65 5.29
N LEU A 265 17.32 10.91 5.14
CA LEU A 265 18.22 11.04 4.00
C LEU A 265 17.45 10.79 2.69
N ARG A 266 16.69 9.69 2.62
CA ARG A 266 15.84 9.35 1.48
C ARG A 266 14.88 10.49 1.10
N GLN A 267 14.31 11.18 2.09
CA GLN A 267 13.34 12.25 1.87
C GLN A 267 14.00 13.60 1.51
N GLN A 268 15.11 13.95 2.16
CA GLN A 268 15.73 15.27 2.04
C GLN A 268 16.74 15.35 0.91
N ASP A 269 17.48 14.27 0.65
CA ASP A 269 18.49 14.18 -0.38
C ASP A 269 18.45 12.79 -1.05
N PRO A 270 17.44 12.54 -1.90
CA PRO A 270 17.26 11.25 -2.56
C PRO A 270 18.42 10.90 -3.51
N ASP A 271 19.12 11.88 -4.07
CA ASP A 271 20.24 11.65 -4.99
C ASP A 271 21.46 11.13 -4.23
N MET A 272 21.74 11.68 -3.04
CA MET A 272 22.77 11.15 -2.14
C MET A 272 22.40 9.76 -1.61
N TYR A 273 21.13 9.54 -1.24
CA TYR A 273 20.64 8.23 -0.83
C TYR A 273 20.89 7.18 -1.93
N GLU A 274 20.50 7.50 -3.18
CA GLU A 274 20.68 6.63 -4.34
C GLU A 274 22.17 6.33 -4.59
N THR A 275 23.02 7.35 -4.54
CA THR A 275 24.47 7.20 -4.72
C THR A 275 25.06 6.29 -3.64
N ALA A 276 24.75 6.53 -2.36
CA ALA A 276 25.26 5.72 -1.26
C ALA A 276 24.79 4.26 -1.31
N ALA A 277 23.52 4.02 -1.68
CA ALA A 277 22.98 2.69 -1.86
C ALA A 277 23.65 1.95 -3.03
N ASN A 278 23.82 2.62 -4.17
CA ASN A 278 24.49 2.06 -5.33
C ASN A 278 25.98 1.78 -5.08
N ASP A 279 26.68 2.66 -4.38
CA ASP A 279 28.09 2.46 -4.03
C ASP A 279 28.29 1.28 -3.08
N LEU A 280 27.42 1.14 -2.07
CA LEU A 280 27.54 0.06 -1.11
C LEU A 280 27.15 -1.30 -1.70
N GLN A 281 26.11 -1.38 -2.54
CA GLN A 281 25.70 -2.67 -3.11
C GLN A 281 26.78 -3.32 -3.97
N GLU A 282 27.68 -2.53 -4.59
CA GLU A 282 28.82 -3.06 -5.34
C GLU A 282 29.84 -3.80 -4.46
N LEU A 283 29.85 -3.52 -3.14
CA LEU A 283 30.67 -4.23 -2.15
C LEU A 283 29.95 -5.46 -1.56
N LEU A 284 28.68 -5.68 -1.89
CA LEU A 284 27.80 -6.69 -1.29
C LEU A 284 27.35 -7.76 -2.30
N GLU A 285 28.27 -8.25 -3.13
CA GLU A 285 27.98 -9.27 -4.15
C GLU A 285 27.35 -10.56 -3.59
N GLN A 286 27.73 -10.95 -2.37
CA GLN A 286 27.14 -12.12 -1.70
C GLN A 286 25.65 -11.90 -1.38
N GLU A 287 25.25 -10.70 -0.95
CA GLU A 287 23.82 -10.38 -0.72
C GLU A 287 23.04 -10.43 -2.04
N ARG A 288 23.61 -9.83 -3.10
CA ARG A 288 22.98 -9.72 -4.42
C ARG A 288 22.63 -11.07 -5.04
N THR A 289 23.43 -12.10 -4.75
CA THR A 289 23.33 -13.42 -5.39
C THR A 289 22.66 -14.47 -4.51
N SER A 290 22.60 -14.26 -3.19
CA SER A 290 22.13 -15.29 -2.24
C SER A 290 20.66 -15.13 -1.84
N HIS A 291 20.11 -13.92 -1.88
CA HIS A 291 18.73 -13.68 -1.43
C HIS A 291 17.69 -14.02 -2.49
N HIS A 292 16.60 -14.64 -2.06
CA HIS A 292 15.38 -14.75 -2.85
C HIS A 292 14.34 -13.71 -2.41
N ALA A 293 13.37 -13.41 -3.26
CA ALA A 293 12.38 -12.35 -3.03
C ALA A 293 11.65 -12.42 -1.67
N GLN A 294 11.41 -13.61 -1.11
CA GLN A 294 10.72 -13.78 0.18
C GLN A 294 11.61 -13.51 1.40
N ALA A 295 12.94 -13.52 1.25
CA ALA A 295 13.90 -13.22 2.32
C ALA A 295 14.04 -11.71 2.51
N LEU A 296 13.77 -10.95 1.44
CA LEU A 296 13.84 -9.50 1.40
C LEU A 296 12.67 -8.85 2.15
N GLY A 297 12.95 -7.65 2.63
CA GLY A 297 12.04 -6.83 3.41
C GLY A 297 10.96 -6.12 2.61
N ALA A 298 10.32 -5.15 3.26
CA ALA A 298 9.36 -4.24 2.64
C ALA A 298 10.03 -2.99 2.03
N ILE A 299 11.20 -2.61 2.55
CA ILE A 299 12.00 -1.48 2.09
C ILE A 299 13.02 -2.00 1.09
N ASP A 300 12.93 -1.54 -0.16
CA ASP A 300 13.95 -1.80 -1.17
C ASP A 300 15.09 -0.77 -0.99
N THR A 301 15.98 -1.00 -0.02
CA THR A 301 17.12 -0.10 0.26
C THR A 301 18.09 -0.08 -0.92
N PHE A 302 18.43 -1.24 -1.45
CA PHE A 302 19.31 -1.42 -2.60
C PHE A 302 18.52 -1.76 -3.87
N ARG A 303 19.09 -1.40 -5.03
CA ARG A 303 18.45 -1.66 -6.33
C ARG A 303 18.29 -3.14 -6.64
N PHE A 304 19.22 -3.99 -6.17
CA PHE A 304 19.11 -5.43 -6.38
C PHE A 304 17.90 -6.05 -5.67
N GLU A 305 17.42 -5.45 -4.57
CA GLU A 305 16.25 -5.97 -3.84
C GLU A 305 15.01 -5.87 -4.72
N GLU A 306 14.77 -4.69 -5.28
CA GLU A 306 13.71 -4.44 -6.25
C GLU A 306 13.81 -5.39 -7.44
N ALA A 307 14.99 -5.51 -8.04
CA ALA A 307 15.21 -6.37 -9.20
C ALA A 307 14.94 -7.86 -8.90
N THR A 308 15.33 -8.32 -7.70
CA THR A 308 15.11 -9.70 -7.25
C THR A 308 13.62 -9.99 -7.07
N VAL A 309 12.88 -9.07 -6.44
CA VAL A 309 11.42 -9.19 -6.25
C VAL A 309 10.70 -9.11 -7.60
N ARG A 310 11.15 -8.23 -8.51
CA ARG A 310 10.60 -8.09 -9.87
C ARG A 310 10.77 -9.36 -10.68
N ALA A 311 11.97 -9.93 -10.72
CA ALA A 311 12.24 -11.18 -11.39
C ALA A 311 11.39 -12.34 -10.84
N ALA A 312 11.23 -12.42 -9.51
CA ALA A 312 10.37 -13.42 -8.87
C ALA A 312 8.89 -13.23 -9.22
N ALA A 313 8.41 -11.99 -9.31
CA ALA A 313 7.03 -11.67 -9.72
C ALA A 313 6.76 -12.05 -11.17
N ILE A 314 7.67 -11.70 -12.10
CA ILE A 314 7.59 -12.10 -13.51
C ILE A 314 7.60 -13.63 -13.65
N ALA A 315 8.48 -14.32 -12.93
CA ALA A 315 8.54 -15.77 -12.95
C ALA A 315 7.27 -16.42 -12.37
N ALA A 316 6.68 -15.83 -11.32
CA ALA A 316 5.39 -16.28 -10.76
C ALA A 316 4.26 -16.13 -11.78
N LEU A 317 4.19 -15.00 -12.50
CA LEU A 317 3.21 -14.82 -13.59
C LEU A 317 3.39 -15.86 -14.70
N GLY A 318 4.62 -16.16 -15.09
CA GLY A 318 4.92 -17.19 -16.09
C GLY A 318 4.45 -18.60 -15.69
N ARG A 319 4.45 -18.90 -14.39
CA ARG A 319 3.93 -20.17 -13.82
C ARG A 319 2.44 -20.15 -13.50
N GLY A 320 1.76 -19.02 -13.68
CA GLY A 320 0.35 -18.84 -13.30
C GLY A 320 0.11 -18.74 -11.80
N GLU A 321 1.15 -18.40 -11.01
CA GLU A 321 1.08 -18.14 -9.57
C GLU A 321 0.59 -16.70 -9.31
N TRP A 322 -0.65 -16.39 -9.70
CA TRP A 322 -1.18 -15.02 -9.76
C TRP A 322 -1.18 -14.28 -8.41
N ASP A 323 -1.60 -14.97 -7.33
CA ASP A 323 -1.65 -14.38 -5.99
C ASP A 323 -0.25 -14.02 -5.48
N LYS A 324 0.74 -14.87 -5.77
CA LYS A 324 2.14 -14.61 -5.39
C LYS A 324 2.70 -13.40 -6.12
N ALA A 325 2.44 -13.29 -7.42
CA ALA A 325 2.83 -12.11 -8.19
C ALA A 325 2.14 -10.83 -7.68
N SER A 326 0.86 -10.92 -7.31
CA SER A 326 0.10 -9.80 -6.73
C SER A 326 0.70 -9.34 -5.40
N ASN A 327 1.08 -10.28 -4.54
CA ASN A 327 1.74 -9.99 -3.25
C ASN A 327 3.11 -9.32 -3.43
N PHE A 328 3.90 -9.74 -4.41
CA PHE A 328 5.16 -9.03 -4.71
C PHE A 328 4.91 -7.61 -5.21
N ALA A 329 3.84 -7.39 -5.99
CA ALA A 329 3.57 -6.11 -6.61
C ALA A 329 2.82 -5.09 -5.72
N SER A 330 2.27 -5.50 -4.58
CA SER A 330 1.41 -4.66 -3.72
C SER A 330 2.14 -3.49 -3.08
N ASP A 331 3.42 -3.67 -2.75
CA ASP A 331 4.24 -2.64 -2.11
C ASP A 331 5.14 -1.89 -3.11
N ARG A 332 5.22 -2.35 -4.37
CA ARG A 332 6.09 -1.77 -5.41
C ARG A 332 5.31 -0.77 -6.27
N ILE A 333 4.81 0.25 -5.58
CA ILE A 333 4.09 1.40 -6.15
C ILE A 333 4.88 2.68 -5.93
N LYS A 334 4.57 3.72 -6.72
CA LYS A 334 5.28 5.01 -6.74
C LYS A 334 5.47 5.61 -5.35
N ASP A 335 4.44 5.60 -4.50
CA ASP A 335 4.49 6.27 -3.19
C ASP A 335 5.03 5.39 -2.05
N LYS A 336 5.55 4.18 -2.35
CA LYS A 336 6.03 3.23 -1.33
C LYS A 336 7.43 2.68 -1.59
N CYS A 337 7.83 2.54 -2.86
CA CYS A 337 9.13 2.00 -3.22
C CYS A 337 9.99 3.11 -3.84
N PHE A 338 11.13 3.39 -3.21
CA PHE A 338 12.07 4.45 -3.60
C PHE A 338 12.51 4.36 -5.07
N TRP A 339 12.90 3.16 -5.51
CA TRP A 339 13.37 2.93 -6.88
C TRP A 339 12.25 3.07 -7.91
N VAL A 340 11.04 2.60 -7.57
CA VAL A 340 9.86 2.75 -8.43
C VAL A 340 9.46 4.22 -8.55
N GLU A 341 9.53 5.00 -7.46
CA GLU A 341 9.21 6.43 -7.49
C GLU A 341 10.04 7.18 -8.54
N ARG A 342 11.32 6.83 -8.64
CA ARG A 342 12.31 7.55 -9.44
C ARG A 342 12.45 7.04 -10.89
N SER A 343 11.91 5.86 -11.20
CA SER A 343 12.01 5.28 -12.55
C SER A 343 10.64 5.12 -13.21
N PRO A 344 10.31 5.95 -14.23
CA PRO A 344 9.10 5.77 -15.04
C PRO A 344 9.03 4.38 -15.68
N ALA A 345 10.18 3.79 -16.03
CA ALA A 345 10.23 2.44 -16.58
C ALA A 345 9.82 1.38 -15.56
N LEU A 346 10.30 1.50 -14.31
CA LEU A 346 9.86 0.63 -13.21
C LEU A 346 8.38 0.80 -12.89
N GLN A 347 7.85 2.03 -12.89
CA GLN A 347 6.43 2.28 -12.63
C GLN A 347 5.55 1.52 -13.62
N ARG A 348 5.88 1.59 -14.91
CA ARG A 348 5.16 0.91 -15.99
C ARG A 348 5.34 -0.61 -15.93
N THR A 349 6.54 -1.07 -15.60
CA THR A 349 6.86 -2.49 -15.40
C THR A 349 6.00 -3.10 -14.28
N TRP A 350 5.97 -2.47 -13.11
CA TRP A 350 5.16 -2.93 -11.99
C TRP A 350 3.65 -2.74 -12.21
N GLU A 351 3.23 -1.72 -12.96
CA GLU A 351 1.83 -1.59 -13.40
C GLU A 351 1.42 -2.78 -14.27
N MET A 352 2.26 -3.17 -15.24
CA MET A 352 2.00 -4.34 -16.08
C MET A 352 1.92 -5.64 -15.27
N ILE A 353 2.84 -5.84 -14.32
CA ILE A 353 2.83 -7.00 -13.40
C ILE A 353 1.52 -7.05 -12.60
N ARG A 354 1.07 -5.91 -12.04
CA ARG A 354 -0.20 -5.83 -11.30
C ARG A 354 -1.41 -6.16 -12.18
N LEU A 355 -1.48 -5.59 -13.37
CA LEU A 355 -2.57 -5.83 -14.31
C LEU A 355 -2.62 -7.29 -14.76
N ALA A 356 -1.46 -7.90 -15.00
CA ALA A 356 -1.34 -9.33 -15.33
C ALA A 356 -1.82 -10.21 -14.16
N ALA A 357 -1.34 -9.94 -12.94
CA ALA A 357 -1.74 -10.66 -11.73
C ALA A 357 -3.26 -10.55 -11.49
N ALA A 358 -3.83 -9.34 -11.56
CA ALA A 358 -5.25 -9.10 -11.38
C ALA A 358 -6.11 -9.85 -12.43
N THR A 359 -5.67 -9.86 -13.69
CA THR A 359 -6.32 -10.64 -14.75
C THR A 359 -6.30 -12.13 -14.43
N GLY A 360 -5.14 -12.66 -14.04
CA GLY A 360 -4.98 -14.06 -13.65
C GLY A 360 -5.81 -14.47 -12.43
N GLN A 361 -5.87 -13.62 -11.40
CA GLN A 361 -6.70 -13.81 -10.20
C GLN A 361 -8.19 -13.84 -10.55
N ALA A 362 -8.65 -12.92 -11.41
CA ALA A 362 -10.02 -12.90 -11.89
C ALA A 362 -10.36 -14.17 -12.69
N ILE A 363 -9.45 -14.65 -13.53
CA ILE A 363 -9.61 -15.93 -14.26
C ILE A 363 -9.70 -17.10 -13.27
N ALA A 364 -8.76 -17.19 -12.33
CA ALA A 364 -8.66 -18.30 -11.38
C ALA A 364 -9.91 -18.42 -10.50
N SER A 365 -10.41 -17.29 -9.98
CA SER A 365 -11.59 -17.25 -9.11
C SER A 365 -12.90 -17.58 -9.83
N THR A 366 -12.94 -17.51 -11.17
CA THR A 366 -14.17 -17.66 -11.95
C THR A 366 -14.19 -18.89 -12.88
N ARG A 367 -13.16 -19.74 -12.83
CA ARG A 367 -13.03 -20.90 -13.75
C ARG A 367 -14.27 -21.79 -13.84
N ASN A 368 -15.02 -21.92 -12.76
CA ASN A 368 -16.19 -22.82 -12.66
C ASN A 368 -17.51 -22.05 -12.49
N ALA A 369 -17.54 -20.75 -12.79
CA ALA A 369 -18.69 -19.91 -12.46
C ALA A 369 -19.99 -20.32 -13.18
N LEU A 370 -19.90 -20.95 -14.36
CA LEU A 370 -21.05 -21.45 -15.12
C LEU A 370 -21.39 -22.93 -14.87
N ASP A 371 -20.60 -23.69 -14.09
CA ASP A 371 -20.80 -25.14 -13.93
C ASP A 371 -22.15 -25.50 -13.26
N SER A 372 -22.68 -24.59 -12.44
CA SER A 372 -23.95 -24.75 -11.75
C SER A 372 -25.13 -24.03 -12.41
N ALA A 373 -24.89 -23.33 -13.52
CA ALA A 373 -25.96 -22.64 -14.23
C ALA A 373 -26.93 -23.67 -14.86
N ARG A 374 -28.23 -23.44 -14.71
CA ARG A 374 -29.29 -24.35 -15.18
C ARG A 374 -30.10 -23.78 -16.34
N SER A 375 -29.99 -22.48 -16.58
CA SER A 375 -30.64 -21.78 -17.70
C SER A 375 -29.69 -20.77 -18.34
N VAL A 376 -30.10 -20.27 -19.50
CA VAL A 376 -29.39 -19.20 -20.21
C VAL A 376 -29.46 -17.90 -19.40
N GLU A 377 -30.60 -17.61 -18.76
CA GLU A 377 -30.79 -16.45 -17.89
C GLU A 377 -29.84 -16.47 -16.69
N GLU A 378 -29.73 -17.61 -16.01
CA GLU A 378 -28.80 -17.76 -14.87
C GLU A 378 -27.33 -17.59 -15.32
N ALA A 379 -26.99 -18.06 -16.52
CA ALA A 379 -25.67 -17.85 -17.09
C ALA A 379 -25.39 -16.37 -17.38
N VAL A 380 -26.38 -15.62 -17.86
CA VAL A 380 -26.28 -14.17 -18.10
C VAL A 380 -26.11 -13.41 -16.79
N GLU A 381 -26.89 -13.75 -15.76
CA GLU A 381 -26.75 -13.16 -14.42
C GLU A 381 -25.35 -13.41 -13.85
N ARG A 382 -24.88 -14.66 -13.87
CA ARG A 382 -23.53 -15.03 -13.44
C ARG A 382 -22.45 -14.32 -14.26
N TYR A 383 -22.69 -14.10 -15.56
CA TYR A 383 -21.76 -13.33 -16.37
C TYR A 383 -21.68 -11.88 -15.92
N ALA A 384 -22.83 -11.22 -15.77
CA ALA A 384 -22.91 -9.85 -15.33
C ALA A 384 -22.27 -9.65 -13.94
N GLU A 385 -22.49 -10.56 -13.00
CA GLU A 385 -21.98 -10.44 -11.63
C GLU A 385 -20.51 -10.82 -11.49
N LYS A 386 -20.06 -11.89 -12.16
CA LYS A 386 -18.78 -12.54 -11.84
C LYS A 386 -17.80 -12.61 -13.00
N LEU A 387 -18.27 -12.82 -14.23
CA LEU A 387 -17.37 -13.08 -15.38
C LEU A 387 -16.97 -11.81 -16.12
N ALA A 388 -17.85 -10.82 -16.23
CA ALA A 388 -17.58 -9.55 -16.92
C ALA A 388 -16.33 -8.81 -16.39
N PRO A 389 -16.01 -8.83 -15.07
CA PRO A 389 -14.74 -8.31 -14.57
C PRO A 389 -13.50 -8.96 -15.19
N VAL A 390 -13.53 -10.24 -15.58
CA VAL A 390 -12.39 -10.91 -16.21
C VAL A 390 -12.04 -10.25 -17.53
N ASP A 391 -13.04 -10.04 -18.39
CA ASP A 391 -12.86 -9.38 -19.69
C ASP A 391 -12.42 -7.92 -19.54
N ARG A 392 -12.89 -7.24 -18.50
CA ARG A 392 -12.44 -5.89 -18.16
C ARG A 392 -10.96 -5.84 -17.80
N HIS A 393 -10.52 -6.71 -16.88
CA HIS A 393 -9.10 -6.77 -16.48
C HIS A 393 -8.21 -7.10 -17.68
N HIS A 394 -8.60 -8.11 -18.48
CA HIS A 394 -7.87 -8.48 -19.69
C HIS A 394 -7.81 -7.34 -20.72
N ARG A 395 -8.92 -6.63 -20.97
CA ARG A 395 -8.91 -5.47 -21.89
C ARG A 395 -8.01 -4.36 -21.39
N ILE A 396 -8.09 -4.00 -20.11
CA ILE A 396 -7.24 -2.95 -19.52
C ILE A 396 -5.76 -3.35 -19.64
N PHE A 397 -5.43 -4.61 -19.32
CA PHE A 397 -4.09 -5.16 -19.51
C PHE A 397 -3.62 -5.05 -20.96
N GLU A 398 -4.42 -5.51 -21.93
CA GLU A 398 -4.04 -5.44 -23.35
C GLU A 398 -3.89 -4.00 -23.86
N GLN A 399 -4.79 -3.09 -23.47
CA GLN A 399 -4.73 -1.69 -23.88
C GLN A 399 -3.47 -1.00 -23.32
N ARG A 400 -3.18 -1.20 -22.04
CA ARG A 400 -1.99 -0.62 -21.39
C ARG A 400 -0.71 -1.21 -21.96
N THR A 401 -0.64 -2.51 -22.15
CA THR A 401 0.57 -3.17 -22.69
C THR A 401 0.80 -2.87 -24.16
N HIS A 402 -0.24 -2.67 -24.96
CA HIS A 402 -0.08 -2.32 -26.37
C HIS A 402 0.51 -0.93 -26.59
N ALA A 403 0.29 0.00 -25.65
CA ALA A 403 0.80 1.37 -25.74
C ALA A 403 2.30 1.50 -25.38
N LEU A 404 2.95 0.43 -24.90
CA LEU A 404 4.31 0.48 -24.35
C LEU A 404 5.36 -0.02 -25.35
N LEU A 405 6.50 0.68 -25.39
CA LEU A 405 7.68 0.30 -26.17
C LEU A 405 8.73 -0.39 -25.29
N ALA A 406 9.74 -1.01 -25.91
CA ALA A 406 10.83 -1.66 -25.17
C ALA A 406 11.60 -0.68 -24.27
N SER A 407 11.80 0.56 -24.71
CA SER A 407 12.42 1.62 -23.92
C SER A 407 11.59 2.10 -22.72
N ASP A 408 10.31 1.74 -22.67
CA ASP A 408 9.42 2.14 -21.59
C ASP A 408 9.44 1.20 -20.39
N LEU A 409 10.13 0.06 -20.51
CA LEU A 409 10.02 -1.07 -19.60
C LEU A 409 11.39 -1.62 -19.21
N GLU A 410 11.43 -2.15 -18.00
CA GLU A 410 12.49 -3.01 -17.52
C GLU A 410 12.07 -4.47 -17.77
N ASP A 411 13.03 -5.35 -18.05
CA ASP A 411 12.79 -6.77 -18.39
C ASP A 411 11.77 -7.00 -19.53
N TYR A 412 11.83 -6.17 -20.57
CA TYR A 412 10.87 -6.16 -21.69
C TYR A 412 10.59 -7.56 -22.27
N ASP A 413 11.64 -8.34 -22.58
CA ASP A 413 11.49 -9.67 -23.18
C ASP A 413 10.75 -10.65 -22.25
N ALA A 414 11.05 -10.60 -20.95
CA ALA A 414 10.36 -11.44 -19.97
C ALA A 414 8.89 -11.02 -19.79
N LEU A 415 8.60 -9.72 -19.89
CA LEU A 415 7.23 -9.20 -19.89
C LEU A 415 6.44 -9.58 -21.15
N LEU A 416 7.09 -9.72 -22.31
CA LEU A 416 6.42 -10.27 -23.51
C LEU A 416 5.94 -11.70 -23.28
N GLU A 417 6.75 -12.54 -22.62
CA GLU A 417 6.35 -13.90 -22.26
C GLU A 417 5.18 -13.90 -21.26
N VAL A 418 5.20 -13.02 -20.27
CA VAL A 418 4.07 -12.80 -19.36
C VAL A 418 2.80 -12.43 -20.14
N ARG A 419 2.90 -11.52 -21.11
CA ARG A 419 1.76 -11.14 -21.95
C ARG A 419 1.19 -12.34 -22.70
N GLN A 420 2.03 -13.19 -23.28
CA GLN A 420 1.57 -14.40 -23.94
C GLN A 420 0.94 -15.39 -22.96
N ALA A 421 1.48 -15.54 -21.75
CA ALA A 421 0.91 -16.38 -20.72
C ALA A 421 -0.49 -15.91 -20.30
N VAL A 422 -0.68 -14.61 -20.05
CA VAL A 422 -2.00 -14.03 -19.71
C VAL A 422 -3.00 -14.21 -20.86
N ARG A 423 -2.57 -13.98 -22.12
CA ARG A 423 -3.41 -14.21 -23.30
C ARG A 423 -3.86 -15.66 -23.44
N ARG A 424 -2.95 -16.62 -23.23
CA ARG A 424 -3.28 -18.06 -23.23
C ARG A 424 -4.30 -18.35 -22.13
N ALA A 425 -4.04 -17.92 -20.90
CA ALA A 425 -4.94 -18.14 -19.77
C ALA A 425 -6.35 -17.56 -20.01
N TRP A 426 -6.44 -16.35 -20.59
CA TRP A 426 -7.73 -15.75 -20.93
C TRP A 426 -8.45 -16.51 -22.05
N ARG A 427 -7.74 -16.92 -23.12
CA ARG A 427 -8.34 -17.71 -24.21
C ARG A 427 -8.88 -19.05 -23.73
N ASP A 428 -8.12 -19.75 -22.89
CA ASP A 428 -8.52 -21.04 -22.34
C ASP A 428 -9.77 -20.88 -21.45
N TRP A 429 -9.79 -19.84 -20.61
CA TRP A 429 -10.96 -19.49 -19.80
C TRP A 429 -12.18 -19.12 -20.66
N ALA A 430 -11.99 -18.33 -21.72
CA ALA A 430 -13.06 -17.90 -22.62
C ALA A 430 -13.63 -19.10 -23.40
N ASP A 431 -12.78 -19.98 -23.94
CA ASP A 431 -13.22 -21.21 -24.63
C ASP A 431 -14.00 -22.12 -23.68
N ALA A 432 -13.49 -22.39 -22.47
CA ALA A 432 -14.18 -23.21 -21.49
C ALA A 432 -15.55 -22.61 -21.09
N THR A 433 -15.61 -21.30 -20.88
CA THR A 433 -16.86 -20.57 -20.56
C THR A 433 -17.85 -20.67 -21.73
N ASN A 434 -17.40 -20.47 -22.96
CA ASN A 434 -18.23 -20.57 -24.16
C ASN A 434 -18.76 -21.99 -24.38
N ARG A 435 -17.96 -23.04 -24.17
CA ARG A 435 -18.41 -24.44 -24.28
C ARG A 435 -19.53 -24.76 -23.30
N ARG A 436 -19.42 -24.29 -22.05
CA ARG A 436 -20.45 -24.46 -21.03
C ARG A 436 -21.73 -23.74 -21.42
N TYR A 437 -21.61 -22.48 -21.84
CA TYR A 437 -22.74 -21.70 -22.34
C TYR A 437 -23.42 -22.38 -23.55
N PHE A 438 -22.67 -22.89 -24.53
CA PHE A 438 -23.26 -23.60 -25.66
C PHE A 438 -23.93 -24.92 -25.27
N THR A 439 -23.43 -25.59 -24.24
CA THR A 439 -24.09 -26.78 -23.68
C THR A 439 -25.44 -26.41 -23.09
N LEU A 440 -25.53 -25.28 -22.38
CA LEU A 440 -26.82 -24.76 -21.88
C LEU A 440 -27.77 -24.41 -23.02
N CYS A 441 -27.29 -23.73 -24.06
CA CYS A 441 -28.11 -23.41 -25.24
C CYS A 441 -28.65 -24.66 -25.95
N LYS A 442 -27.88 -25.75 -26.01
CA LYS A 442 -28.33 -27.03 -26.58
C LYS A 442 -29.44 -27.68 -25.73
N ASN A 443 -29.35 -27.57 -24.41
CA ASN A 443 -30.28 -28.21 -23.48
C ASN A 443 -31.58 -27.41 -23.30
N SER A 444 -31.47 -26.10 -23.17
CA SER A 444 -32.58 -25.20 -22.79
C SER A 444 -33.09 -24.34 -23.94
N GLY A 445 -32.42 -24.38 -25.10
CA GLY A 445 -32.65 -23.48 -26.23
C GLY A 445 -31.89 -22.14 -26.09
N PRO A 446 -31.52 -21.49 -27.20
CA PRO A 446 -30.71 -20.26 -27.18
C PRO A 446 -31.54 -18.98 -27.02
N LEU A 447 -32.88 -19.06 -27.08
CA LEU A 447 -33.75 -17.89 -27.04
C LEU A 447 -34.23 -17.65 -25.59
N PRO A 448 -33.78 -16.58 -24.92
CA PRO A 448 -34.14 -16.34 -23.52
C PRO A 448 -35.58 -15.82 -23.40
N SER A 449 -36.03 -15.59 -22.17
CA SER A 449 -37.26 -14.85 -21.87
C SER A 449 -37.29 -13.45 -22.51
N ARG A 450 -38.49 -12.88 -22.75
CA ARG A 450 -38.65 -11.60 -23.46
C ARG A 450 -37.82 -10.47 -22.84
N SER A 451 -37.81 -10.36 -21.51
CA SER A 451 -37.06 -9.36 -20.75
C SER A 451 -35.53 -9.47 -20.85
N MET A 452 -34.99 -10.51 -21.50
CA MET A 452 -33.56 -10.62 -21.78
C MET A 452 -33.22 -10.46 -23.26
N ARG A 453 -34.21 -10.34 -24.15
CA ARG A 453 -33.95 -10.20 -25.59
C ARG A 453 -33.60 -8.74 -25.92
N GLN A 454 -32.52 -8.52 -26.68
CA GLN A 454 -32.16 -7.20 -27.20
C GLN A 454 -33.30 -6.58 -28.01
N ARG A 455 -34.00 -7.37 -28.83
CA ARG A 455 -35.09 -6.90 -29.72
C ARG A 455 -36.29 -6.26 -29.00
N SER A 456 -36.47 -6.50 -27.71
CA SER A 456 -37.59 -5.92 -26.96
C SER A 456 -37.22 -4.64 -26.20
N LEU A 457 -35.94 -4.25 -26.21
CA LEU A 457 -35.42 -3.13 -25.41
C LEU A 457 -36.19 -1.83 -25.65
N TYR A 458 -36.45 -1.50 -26.91
CA TYR A 458 -37.15 -0.26 -27.25
C TYR A 458 -38.57 -0.23 -26.69
N GLU A 459 -39.35 -1.29 -26.92
CA GLU A 459 -40.75 -1.38 -26.49
C GLU A 459 -40.89 -1.52 -24.97
N ASP A 460 -39.98 -2.26 -24.31
CA ASP A 460 -40.07 -2.54 -22.87
C ASP A 460 -39.50 -1.41 -22.01
N VAL A 461 -38.54 -0.63 -22.53
CA VAL A 461 -37.77 0.36 -21.73
C VAL A 461 -37.90 1.77 -22.28
N VAL A 462 -37.56 1.99 -23.55
CA VAL A 462 -37.42 3.35 -24.11
C VAL A 462 -38.79 3.98 -24.36
N HIS A 463 -39.68 3.30 -25.09
CA HIS A 463 -41.00 3.81 -25.44
C HIS A 463 -41.84 4.18 -24.20
N PRO A 464 -41.93 3.37 -23.13
CA PRO A 464 -42.69 3.74 -21.94
C PRO A 464 -42.19 5.01 -21.24
N LEU A 465 -40.90 5.36 -21.33
CA LEU A 465 -40.37 6.60 -20.78
C LEU A 465 -40.82 7.81 -21.62
N VAL A 466 -40.77 7.69 -22.94
CA VAL A 466 -41.24 8.73 -23.88
C VAL A 466 -42.75 8.93 -23.78
N ASP A 467 -43.53 7.85 -23.68
CA ASP A 467 -44.99 7.87 -23.57
C ASP A 467 -45.46 8.54 -22.27
N ARG A 468 -44.73 8.34 -21.17
CA ARG A 468 -44.90 9.10 -19.91
C ARG A 468 -44.47 10.57 -20.01
N GLY A 469 -44.04 11.02 -21.18
CA GLY A 469 -43.64 12.39 -21.45
C GLY A 469 -42.27 12.76 -20.90
N GLN A 470 -41.39 11.80 -20.56
CA GLN A 470 -40.03 12.11 -20.10
C GLN A 470 -39.13 12.55 -21.25
N HIS A 471 -38.07 13.29 -20.93
CA HIS A 471 -36.98 13.59 -21.85
C HIS A 471 -35.98 12.43 -21.86
N VAL A 472 -35.80 11.80 -23.01
CA VAL A 472 -35.01 10.59 -23.20
C VAL A 472 -33.91 10.85 -24.23
N ALA A 473 -32.66 10.57 -23.86
CA ALA A 473 -31.56 10.43 -24.80
C ALA A 473 -31.25 8.93 -24.93
N TYR A 474 -31.35 8.39 -26.14
CA TYR A 474 -31.15 6.98 -26.42
C TYR A 474 -29.88 6.78 -27.26
N PHE A 475 -28.82 6.32 -26.58
CA PHE A 475 -27.52 6.07 -27.18
C PHE A 475 -27.43 4.66 -27.78
N LEU A 476 -27.13 4.57 -29.06
CA LEU A 476 -27.03 3.35 -29.87
C LEU A 476 -25.57 3.10 -30.25
N VAL A 477 -24.80 2.53 -29.33
CA VAL A 477 -23.36 2.31 -29.53
C VAL A 477 -23.07 0.90 -30.01
N ASP A 478 -22.50 0.77 -31.21
CA ASP A 478 -22.06 -0.53 -31.72
C ASP A 478 -20.85 -1.06 -30.92
N ALA A 479 -20.76 -2.38 -30.78
CA ALA A 479 -19.69 -3.10 -30.07
C ALA A 479 -19.44 -2.68 -28.59
N LEU A 480 -20.36 -1.98 -27.93
CA LEU A 480 -20.26 -1.66 -26.51
C LEU A 480 -20.59 -2.90 -25.65
N ARG A 481 -19.55 -3.63 -25.23
CA ARG A 481 -19.69 -4.84 -24.40
C ARG A 481 -20.17 -4.50 -22.99
N PHE A 482 -20.85 -5.45 -22.36
CA PHE A 482 -21.41 -5.27 -21.01
C PHE A 482 -20.36 -4.87 -19.95
N GLU A 483 -19.14 -5.41 -20.00
CA GLU A 483 -18.06 -5.03 -19.07
C GLU A 483 -17.64 -3.56 -19.20
N MET A 484 -17.73 -3.00 -20.41
CA MET A 484 -17.46 -1.59 -20.66
C MET A 484 -18.59 -0.72 -20.10
N ALA A 485 -19.85 -1.17 -20.27
CA ALA A 485 -21.00 -0.53 -19.66
C ALA A 485 -20.94 -0.56 -18.12
N GLN A 486 -20.40 -1.63 -17.50
CA GLN A 486 -20.11 -1.64 -16.06
C GLN A 486 -19.10 -0.55 -15.66
N GLY A 487 -18.06 -0.33 -16.46
CA GLY A 487 -17.11 0.76 -16.27
C GLY A 487 -17.79 2.14 -16.35
N LEU A 488 -18.57 2.37 -17.40
CA LEU A 488 -19.32 3.62 -17.57
C LEU A 488 -20.32 3.86 -16.43
N ALA A 489 -21.05 2.83 -16.02
CA ALA A 489 -22.01 2.91 -14.92
C ALA A 489 -21.33 3.31 -13.60
N GLN A 490 -20.13 2.79 -13.33
CA GLN A 490 -19.35 3.17 -12.15
C GLN A 490 -18.92 4.64 -12.18
N GLU A 491 -18.47 5.15 -13.34
CA GLU A 491 -18.11 6.57 -13.45
C GLU A 491 -19.32 7.49 -13.28
N LEU A 492 -20.44 7.19 -13.93
CA LEU A 492 -21.69 7.95 -13.76
C LEU A 492 -22.20 7.93 -12.31
N ALA A 493 -22.07 6.81 -11.60
CA ALA A 493 -22.44 6.72 -10.20
C ALA A 493 -21.55 7.59 -9.29
N LYS A 494 -20.25 7.74 -9.60
CA LYS A 494 -19.35 8.66 -8.87
C LYS A 494 -19.80 10.11 -9.01
N ASP A 495 -20.32 10.48 -10.17
CA ASP A 495 -20.91 11.78 -10.45
C ASP A 495 -22.35 11.94 -9.88
N LYS A 496 -22.78 10.99 -9.03
CA LYS A 496 -24.06 10.98 -8.32
C LYS A 496 -25.29 10.89 -9.24
N TYR A 497 -25.13 10.39 -10.45
CA TYR A 497 -26.28 10.03 -11.29
C TYR A 497 -26.96 8.76 -10.75
N SER A 498 -28.27 8.66 -10.93
CA SER A 498 -29.00 7.41 -10.71
C SER A 498 -28.75 6.48 -11.89
N VAL A 499 -28.12 5.34 -11.62
CA VAL A 499 -27.70 4.40 -12.67
C VAL A 499 -28.31 3.02 -12.41
N GLN A 500 -28.95 2.47 -13.45
CA GLN A 500 -29.39 1.08 -13.48
C GLN A 500 -28.69 0.37 -14.65
N LEU A 501 -28.05 -0.77 -14.37
CA LEU A 501 -27.40 -1.58 -15.40
C LEU A 501 -28.06 -2.96 -15.43
N THR A 502 -28.62 -3.33 -16.58
CA THR A 502 -29.27 -4.64 -16.78
C THR A 502 -28.73 -5.31 -18.04
N PRO A 503 -28.38 -6.61 -18.00
CA PRO A 503 -27.89 -7.33 -19.17
C PRO A 503 -29.05 -7.69 -20.12
N ARG A 504 -28.74 -7.74 -21.41
CA ARG A 504 -29.59 -8.29 -22.47
C ARG A 504 -28.72 -9.15 -23.38
N MET A 505 -29.27 -10.23 -23.91
CA MET A 505 -28.62 -11.04 -24.91
C MET A 505 -28.75 -10.40 -26.28
N ALA A 506 -27.61 -10.29 -26.97
CA ALA A 506 -27.55 -9.83 -28.34
C ALA A 506 -28.35 -10.77 -29.26
N GLU A 507 -28.98 -10.19 -30.28
CA GLU A 507 -29.68 -10.95 -31.30
C GLU A 507 -28.69 -11.73 -32.18
N LEU A 508 -29.06 -12.94 -32.58
CA LEU A 508 -28.21 -13.80 -33.41
C LEU A 508 -28.60 -13.71 -34.91
N PRO A 509 -27.62 -13.68 -35.82
CA PRO A 509 -26.17 -13.57 -35.60
C PRO A 509 -25.78 -12.20 -35.01
N THR A 510 -24.73 -12.16 -34.18
CA THR A 510 -24.26 -10.93 -33.50
C THR A 510 -23.46 -10.01 -34.42
N ASP A 511 -23.89 -9.85 -35.67
CA ASP A 511 -23.32 -8.85 -36.59
C ASP A 511 -24.01 -7.50 -36.40
N THR A 512 -23.35 -6.42 -36.85
CA THR A 512 -23.85 -5.05 -36.72
C THR A 512 -25.23 -4.88 -37.38
N VAL A 513 -25.45 -5.54 -38.52
CA VAL A 513 -26.70 -5.43 -39.30
C VAL A 513 -27.89 -5.95 -38.50
N VAL A 514 -27.71 -7.02 -37.74
CA VAL A 514 -28.73 -7.57 -36.88
C VAL A 514 -28.80 -6.79 -35.58
N GLY A 515 -27.69 -6.73 -34.84
CA GLY A 515 -27.63 -6.18 -33.49
C GLY A 515 -28.11 -4.73 -33.40
N MET A 516 -27.73 -3.88 -34.36
CA MET A 516 -28.14 -2.46 -34.31
C MET A 516 -29.57 -2.24 -34.79
N ASN A 517 -30.05 -3.02 -35.76
CA ASN A 517 -31.40 -2.83 -36.30
C ASN A 517 -32.50 -3.36 -35.37
N VAL A 518 -32.22 -4.34 -34.51
CA VAL A 518 -33.19 -4.79 -33.49
C VAL A 518 -33.37 -3.83 -32.31
N LEU A 519 -32.54 -2.79 -32.19
CA LEU A 519 -32.70 -1.74 -31.18
C LEU A 519 -33.79 -0.72 -31.56
N ALA A 520 -34.29 -0.78 -32.80
CA ALA A 520 -35.48 -0.08 -33.25
C ALA A 520 -36.76 -0.94 -33.02
N PRO A 521 -37.98 -0.36 -33.07
CA PRO A 521 -39.23 -1.10 -32.89
C PRO A 521 -39.58 -1.96 -34.11
N VAL A 522 -38.83 -3.07 -34.30
CA VAL A 522 -38.99 -4.04 -35.40
C VAL A 522 -39.55 -5.39 -34.93
N GLU A 523 -39.69 -5.57 -33.62
CA GLU A 523 -40.28 -6.76 -33.01
C GLU A 523 -41.81 -6.70 -33.10
N GLN A 524 -42.43 -7.77 -33.59
CA GLN A 524 -43.88 -7.94 -33.58
C GLN A 524 -44.26 -9.33 -33.06
N ALA A 525 -45.02 -9.37 -31.96
CA ALA A 525 -45.47 -10.59 -31.30
C ALA A 525 -44.33 -11.60 -30.99
N GLY A 526 -43.20 -11.08 -30.54
CA GLY A 526 -41.95 -11.77 -30.23
C GLY A 526 -41.09 -12.13 -31.45
N ARG A 527 -41.53 -11.81 -32.67
CA ARG A 527 -40.90 -12.24 -33.93
C ARG A 527 -40.26 -11.07 -34.68
N LEU A 528 -39.26 -11.41 -35.50
CA LEU A 528 -38.60 -10.49 -36.42
C LEU A 528 -38.92 -10.93 -37.85
N ARG A 529 -39.24 -9.98 -38.73
CA ARG A 529 -39.44 -10.23 -40.16
C ARG A 529 -38.19 -9.77 -40.91
N PRO A 530 -37.31 -10.68 -41.37
CA PRO A 530 -36.03 -10.30 -41.96
C PRO A 530 -36.21 -9.64 -43.34
N VAL A 531 -35.35 -8.66 -43.63
CA VAL A 531 -35.16 -8.10 -44.97
C VAL A 531 -33.96 -8.79 -45.60
N ILE A 532 -34.21 -9.65 -46.60
CA ILE A 532 -33.14 -10.37 -47.31
C ILE A 532 -32.98 -9.76 -48.70
N LYS A 533 -31.77 -9.32 -49.02
CA LYS A 533 -31.40 -8.84 -50.36
C LYS A 533 -30.18 -9.61 -50.83
N THR A 534 -30.26 -10.13 -52.07
CA THR A 534 -29.19 -10.91 -52.71
C THR A 534 -28.61 -12.01 -51.78
N GLY A 535 -29.48 -12.76 -51.10
CA GLY A 535 -29.08 -13.83 -50.18
C GLY A 535 -28.49 -13.39 -48.83
N SER A 536 -28.40 -12.09 -48.55
CA SER A 536 -27.87 -11.55 -47.29
C SER A 536 -28.93 -10.83 -46.46
N LEU A 537 -28.89 -11.01 -45.15
CA LEU A 537 -29.73 -10.26 -44.21
C LEU A 537 -29.28 -8.80 -44.18
N LYS A 538 -30.21 -7.86 -44.36
CA LYS A 538 -29.96 -6.41 -44.40
C LYS A 538 -30.61 -5.63 -43.26
N GLY A 539 -31.50 -6.27 -42.51
CA GLY A 539 -32.26 -5.63 -41.43
C GLY A 539 -33.61 -6.30 -41.25
N PHE A 540 -34.57 -5.55 -40.72
CA PHE A 540 -35.89 -6.07 -40.37
C PHE A 540 -37.01 -5.13 -40.82
N PHE A 541 -38.21 -5.67 -40.95
CA PHE A 541 -39.40 -4.84 -41.18
C PHE A 541 -39.97 -4.32 -39.85
N SER A 542 -40.43 -3.08 -39.85
CA SER A 542 -41.34 -2.51 -38.84
C SER A 542 -42.64 -2.14 -39.56
N GLY A 543 -43.68 -2.96 -39.38
CA GLY A 543 -44.86 -2.92 -40.25
C GLY A 543 -44.45 -3.15 -41.72
N GLU A 544 -44.81 -2.23 -42.61
CA GLU A 544 -44.43 -2.28 -44.03
C GLU A 544 -43.10 -1.60 -44.37
N VAL A 545 -42.44 -0.96 -43.39
CA VAL A 545 -41.21 -0.22 -43.61
C VAL A 545 -40.00 -1.10 -43.34
N GLN A 546 -38.94 -0.95 -44.16
CA GLN A 546 -37.65 -1.61 -43.93
C GLN A 546 -36.77 -0.77 -43.00
N VAL A 547 -36.15 -1.41 -42.01
CA VAL A 547 -35.16 -0.84 -41.10
C VAL A 547 -33.82 -1.49 -41.37
N CYS A 548 -32.99 -0.84 -42.19
CA CYS A 548 -31.69 -1.35 -42.62
C CYS A 548 -30.53 -0.40 -42.25
N THR A 549 -30.80 0.90 -42.18
CA THR A 549 -29.78 1.95 -41.99
C THR A 549 -30.01 2.73 -40.68
N PRO A 550 -29.01 3.51 -40.20
CA PRO A 550 -29.22 4.44 -39.07
C PRO A 550 -30.43 5.35 -39.25
N ALA A 551 -30.57 5.97 -40.43
CA ALA A 551 -31.71 6.83 -40.74
C ALA A 551 -33.06 6.08 -40.69
N ASP A 552 -33.11 4.82 -41.13
CA ASP A 552 -34.33 4.03 -41.02
C ASP A 552 -34.69 3.72 -39.56
N ARG A 553 -33.70 3.50 -38.69
CA ARG A 553 -33.92 3.29 -37.25
C ARG A 553 -34.52 4.53 -36.62
N VAL A 554 -33.93 5.70 -36.88
CA VAL A 554 -34.45 7.00 -36.40
C VAL A 554 -35.89 7.20 -36.86
N ARG A 555 -36.20 6.90 -38.13
CA ARG A 555 -37.56 6.98 -38.66
C ARG A 555 -38.53 6.04 -37.93
N ALA A 556 -38.17 4.76 -37.75
CA ALA A 556 -39.02 3.78 -37.07
C ALA A 556 -39.26 4.14 -35.60
N ILE A 557 -38.21 4.58 -34.89
CA ILE A 557 -38.26 5.07 -33.51
C ILE A 557 -39.16 6.30 -33.39
N SER A 558 -39.01 7.26 -34.32
CA SER A 558 -39.83 8.47 -34.35
C SER A 558 -41.30 8.14 -34.57
N GLN A 559 -41.62 7.33 -35.58
CA GLN A 559 -42.99 6.93 -35.90
C GLN A 559 -43.67 6.17 -34.74
N ARG A 560 -42.89 5.43 -33.95
CA ARG A 560 -43.43 4.63 -32.84
C ARG A 560 -43.80 5.46 -31.61
N SER A 561 -43.05 6.52 -31.31
CA SER A 561 -43.12 7.21 -30.02
C SER A 561 -43.40 8.71 -30.10
N LEU A 562 -43.34 9.31 -31.29
CA LEU A 562 -43.49 10.75 -31.48
C LEU A 562 -44.48 11.05 -32.62
N GLY A 563 -45.14 12.21 -32.52
CA GLY A 563 -45.84 12.82 -33.65
C GLY A 563 -44.92 13.60 -34.60
N SER A 564 -43.62 13.66 -34.30
CA SER A 564 -42.57 14.37 -35.04
C SER A 564 -41.29 13.53 -35.11
N THR A 565 -40.27 13.99 -35.85
CA THR A 565 -39.00 13.28 -35.97
C THR A 565 -38.12 13.51 -34.75
N ALA A 566 -37.58 12.45 -34.15
CA ALA A 566 -36.58 12.53 -33.09
C ALA A 566 -35.36 13.34 -33.54
N GLU A 567 -34.67 14.00 -32.59
CA GLU A 567 -33.39 14.65 -32.90
C GLU A 567 -32.31 13.57 -33.04
N ASP A 568 -31.61 13.56 -34.17
CA ASP A 568 -30.53 12.63 -34.48
C ASP A 568 -29.18 13.34 -34.39
N ILE A 569 -28.24 12.77 -33.64
CA ILE A 569 -26.91 13.33 -33.40
C ILE A 569 -25.89 12.19 -33.46
N GLU A 570 -24.97 12.21 -34.41
CA GLU A 570 -23.88 11.23 -34.43
C GLU A 570 -23.03 11.32 -33.14
N LEU A 571 -22.59 10.17 -32.62
CA LEU A 571 -21.84 10.10 -31.36
C LEU A 571 -20.56 10.96 -31.37
N GLU A 572 -19.82 10.98 -32.48
CA GLU A 572 -18.62 11.83 -32.65
C GLU A 572 -18.98 13.32 -32.53
N GLN A 573 -20.05 13.73 -33.23
CA GLN A 573 -20.55 15.10 -33.14
C GLN A 573 -21.01 15.43 -31.71
N PHE A 574 -21.67 14.49 -31.02
CA PHE A 574 -22.10 14.70 -29.64
C PHE A 574 -20.91 14.98 -28.71
N GLN A 575 -19.78 14.27 -28.89
CA GLN A 575 -18.58 14.46 -28.08
C GLN A 575 -17.89 15.81 -28.30
N GLU A 576 -18.02 16.40 -29.49
CA GLU A 576 -17.45 17.72 -29.82
C GLU A 576 -18.30 18.90 -29.31
N LEU A 577 -19.58 18.67 -29.01
CA LEU A 577 -20.48 19.73 -28.57
C LEU A 577 -20.21 20.15 -27.13
N SER A 578 -19.95 21.43 -26.91
CA SER A 578 -20.02 22.02 -25.58
C SER A 578 -21.45 21.99 -25.01
N LEU A 579 -21.57 22.05 -23.69
CA LEU A 579 -22.86 22.07 -23.00
C LEU A 579 -23.78 23.23 -23.46
N VAL A 580 -23.20 24.38 -23.83
CA VAL A 580 -23.95 25.52 -24.37
C VAL A 580 -24.51 25.21 -25.76
N GLN A 581 -23.69 24.64 -26.64
CA GLN A 581 -24.11 24.25 -27.99
C GLN A 581 -25.17 23.15 -27.93
N LEU A 582 -25.02 22.17 -27.04
CA LEU A 582 -25.99 21.09 -26.85
C LEU A 582 -27.33 21.64 -26.35
N LYS A 583 -27.33 22.50 -25.32
CA LYS A 583 -28.56 23.17 -24.85
C LYS A 583 -29.27 23.94 -25.96
N ARG A 584 -28.52 24.66 -26.79
CA ARG A 584 -29.08 25.41 -27.93
C ARG A 584 -29.67 24.45 -28.97
N ARG A 585 -28.97 23.38 -29.33
CA ARG A 585 -29.44 22.40 -30.31
C ARG A 585 -30.72 21.70 -29.87
N LEU A 586 -30.81 21.35 -28.59
CA LEU A 586 -31.95 20.65 -28.01
C LEU A 586 -33.10 21.58 -27.63
N SER A 587 -32.93 22.90 -27.70
CA SER A 587 -34.01 23.86 -27.43
C SER A 587 -35.13 23.70 -28.46
N ALA A 588 -36.37 23.52 -27.98
CA ALA A 588 -37.56 23.26 -28.78
C ALA A 588 -37.55 21.95 -29.62
N LYS A 589 -36.65 21.01 -29.33
CA LYS A 589 -36.63 19.67 -29.95
C LYS A 589 -37.56 18.69 -29.25
N PRO A 590 -37.98 17.60 -29.93
CA PRO A 590 -38.81 16.57 -29.31
C PRO A 590 -38.11 15.93 -28.11
N ARG A 591 -38.92 15.31 -27.24
CA ARG A 591 -38.45 14.72 -25.98
C ARG A 591 -37.58 13.48 -26.16
N LEU A 592 -37.33 13.03 -27.39
CA LEU A 592 -36.46 11.90 -27.70
C LEU A 592 -35.31 12.36 -28.60
N VAL A 593 -34.09 12.16 -28.12
CA VAL A 593 -32.83 12.34 -28.85
C VAL A 593 -32.22 10.98 -29.06
N ILE A 594 -31.73 10.70 -30.27
CA ILE A 594 -31.03 9.47 -30.63
C ILE A 594 -29.58 9.85 -30.89
N VAL A 595 -28.65 9.09 -30.29
CA VAL A 595 -27.20 9.32 -30.40
C VAL A 595 -26.47 8.07 -30.83
#